data_AF-A0A0D2HGU6-F1
#
_entry.id   AF-A0A0D2HGU6-F1
#
_cell.length_a   1.000
_cell.length_b   1.000
_cell.length_c   1.000
_cell.angle_alpha   90.00
_cell.angle_beta   90.00
_cell.angle_gamma   90.00
#
_symmetry.space_group_name_H-M   'P 1'
#
loop_
_entity.id
_entity.type
_entity.pdbx_description
1 polymer ?
#
loop_
_entity_poly.entity_id
_entity_poly.type
_entity_poly.pdbx_seq_one_letter_code
_entity_poly.pdbx_strand_id
1 'polypeptide(L)'
;MCAIHDGGTAGSRKLSKDVWRNGTFAEDAHFPLENLIPLNEDRLCKQLWYSAADLAYLSQLLVPYGGFRDIGLEPGETVIVYPATGAFGGAGVAVAVAMGARVIAMGRHAECGD
;
A
#
# COMPACT_ATOMS: atom_id res chain seq x y z
N MET A 1 -5.32 7.03 8.33
CA MET A 1 -4.36 8.13 8.59
C MET A 1 -5.03 9.50 8.42
N CYS A 2 -6.27 9.72 8.90
CA CYS A 2 -6.99 10.97 8.64
C CYS A 2 -7.01 11.96 9.83
N ALA A 3 -6.34 11.63 10.94
CA ALA A 3 -6.35 12.47 12.15
C ALA A 3 -5.13 13.41 12.30
N ILE A 4 -4.07 13.21 11.50
CA ILE A 4 -2.76 13.89 11.67
C ILE A 4 -2.49 14.93 10.57
N HIS A 5 -2.98 14.70 9.35
CA HIS A 5 -2.76 15.57 8.20
C HIS A 5 -4.06 16.19 7.72
N ASP A 6 -4.00 17.46 7.34
CA ASP A 6 -5.12 18.21 6.75
C ASP A 6 -4.90 18.39 5.23
N GLY A 7 -5.94 18.80 4.51
CA GLY A 7 -5.88 18.99 3.07
C GLY A 7 -4.98 20.13 2.59
N GLY A 8 -4.41 20.00 1.38
CA GLY A 8 -3.63 21.08 0.74
C GLY A 8 -4.47 22.27 0.26
N THR A 9 -5.77 22.04 0.02
CA THR A 9 -6.73 23.06 -0.45
C THR A 9 -7.79 23.37 0.60
N ALA A 10 -8.47 24.51 0.50
CA ALA A 10 -9.54 24.86 1.45
C ALA A 10 -10.67 23.81 1.49
N GLY A 11 -11.05 23.25 0.33
CA GLY A 11 -12.05 22.20 0.24
C GLY A 11 -11.62 20.89 0.90
N SER A 12 -10.40 20.41 0.60
CA SER A 12 -9.88 19.20 1.24
C SER A 12 -9.72 19.38 2.75
N ARG A 13 -9.34 20.58 3.23
CA ARG A 13 -9.30 20.87 4.67
C ARG A 13 -10.65 20.77 5.35
N LYS A 14 -11.69 21.29 4.69
CA LYS A 14 -13.06 21.22 5.22
C LYS A 14 -13.49 19.76 5.37
N LEU A 15 -13.28 18.93 4.34
CA LEU A 15 -13.63 17.51 4.38
C LEU A 15 -12.84 16.74 5.43
N SER A 16 -11.53 16.97 5.53
CA SER A 16 -10.67 16.37 6.55
C SER A 16 -11.10 16.70 7.98
N LYS A 17 -11.59 17.93 8.24
CA LYS A 17 -12.06 18.34 9.57
C LYS A 17 -13.48 17.89 9.89
N ASP A 18 -14.39 18.05 8.94
CA ASP A 18 -15.83 17.94 9.21
C ASP A 18 -16.37 16.54 8.91
N VAL A 19 -15.72 15.77 8.02
CA VAL A 19 -16.25 14.50 7.50
C VAL A 19 -15.33 13.32 7.83
N TRP A 20 -14.01 13.43 7.64
CA TRP A 20 -13.08 12.30 7.75
C TRP A 20 -12.05 12.46 8.87
N ARG A 21 -12.37 13.26 9.89
CA ARG A 21 -11.48 13.55 11.03
C ARG A 21 -11.00 12.28 11.73
N ASN A 22 -11.89 11.30 11.83
CA ASN A 22 -11.67 10.08 12.59
C ASN A 22 -10.92 9.04 11.74
N GLY A 23 -9.98 8.36 12.38
CA GLY A 23 -9.21 7.28 11.76
C GLY A 23 -10.00 5.96 11.67
N THR A 24 -9.30 4.91 11.27
CA THR A 24 -9.85 3.58 11.01
C THR A 24 -9.73 2.61 12.18
N PHE A 25 -9.31 3.11 13.35
CA PHE A 25 -9.19 2.30 14.56
C PHE A 25 -10.47 2.42 15.39
N ALA A 26 -11.58 2.04 14.75
CA ALA A 26 -12.95 2.06 15.23
C ALA A 26 -13.75 1.01 14.44
N GLU A 27 -14.93 0.64 14.94
CA GLU A 27 -15.82 -0.31 14.25
C GLU A 27 -16.39 0.28 12.96
N ASP A 28 -16.61 1.61 12.95
CA ASP A 28 -17.11 2.37 11.80
C ASP A 28 -16.15 3.53 11.45
N ALA A 29 -16.01 3.82 10.16
CA ALA A 29 -15.22 4.94 9.67
C ALA A 29 -15.85 5.57 8.41
N HIS A 30 -15.72 6.88 8.28
CA HIS A 30 -16.19 7.62 7.11
C HIS A 30 -15.10 7.72 6.04
N PHE A 31 -15.49 7.48 4.79
CA PHE A 31 -14.62 7.57 3.63
C PHE A 31 -15.31 8.22 2.43
N PRO A 32 -14.56 8.94 1.58
CA PRO A 32 -15.04 9.37 0.28
C PRO A 32 -15.40 8.16 -0.59
N LEU A 33 -16.60 8.15 -1.16
CA LEU A 33 -17.08 7.06 -2.00
C LEU A 33 -16.22 6.92 -3.27
N GLU A 34 -15.71 8.03 -3.79
CA GLU A 34 -14.79 8.07 -4.93
C GLU A 34 -13.46 7.32 -4.70
N ASN A 35 -13.09 7.08 -3.43
CA ASN A 35 -11.88 6.35 -3.06
C ASN A 35 -12.16 4.90 -2.63
N LEU A 36 -13.43 4.46 -2.61
CA LEU A 36 -13.80 3.10 -2.25
C LEU A 36 -13.75 2.20 -3.50
N ILE A 37 -12.83 1.24 -3.47
CA ILE A 37 -12.68 0.25 -4.54
C ILE A 37 -13.28 -1.08 -4.08
N PRO A 38 -14.30 -1.62 -4.78
CA PRO A 38 -14.91 -2.89 -4.38
C PRO A 38 -13.94 -4.05 -4.58
N LEU A 39 -13.80 -4.89 -3.55
CA LEU A 39 -13.03 -6.13 -3.62
C LEU A 39 -13.95 -7.32 -3.85
N ASN A 40 -13.49 -8.29 -4.64
CA ASN A 40 -14.24 -9.51 -4.92
C ASN A 40 -14.03 -10.54 -3.79
N GLU A 41 -14.98 -10.60 -2.86
CA GLU A 41 -14.90 -11.49 -1.69
C GLU A 41 -14.90 -12.98 -2.05
N ASP A 42 -15.68 -13.39 -3.05
CA ASP A 42 -15.71 -14.79 -3.50
C ASP A 42 -14.33 -15.23 -4.00
N ARG A 43 -13.66 -14.38 -4.78
CA ARG A 43 -12.31 -14.66 -5.27
C ARG A 43 -11.29 -14.63 -4.14
N LEU A 44 -11.26 -13.57 -3.35
CA LEU A 44 -10.19 -13.32 -2.38
C LEU A 44 -10.33 -14.21 -1.14
N CYS A 45 -11.53 -14.31 -0.57
CA CYS A 45 -11.74 -14.98 0.71
C CYS A 45 -12.11 -16.46 0.53
N LYS A 46 -12.91 -16.82 -0.49
CA LYS A 46 -13.36 -18.22 -0.65
C LYS A 46 -12.45 -19.08 -1.52
N GLN A 47 -11.87 -18.51 -2.58
CA GLN A 47 -11.01 -19.27 -3.50
C GLN A 47 -9.52 -19.15 -3.16
N LEU A 48 -9.08 -17.95 -2.76
CA LEU A 48 -7.69 -17.65 -2.41
C LEU A 48 -7.44 -17.64 -0.89
N TRP A 49 -8.49 -17.80 -0.08
CA TRP A 49 -8.41 -17.99 1.37
C TRP A 49 -7.76 -16.83 2.14
N TYR A 50 -7.79 -15.62 1.61
CA TYR A 50 -7.34 -14.43 2.34
C TYR A 50 -8.35 -14.05 3.44
N SER A 51 -7.84 -13.72 4.62
CA SER A 51 -8.63 -13.09 5.67
C SER A 51 -8.75 -11.58 5.43
N ALA A 52 -9.72 -10.94 6.08
CA ALA A 52 -9.81 -9.47 6.08
C ALA A 52 -8.52 -8.80 6.59
N ALA A 53 -7.80 -9.44 7.53
CA ALA A 53 -6.52 -8.97 8.05
C ALA A 53 -5.42 -9.02 6.97
N ASP A 54 -5.38 -10.08 6.17
CA ASP A 54 -4.43 -10.17 5.03
C ASP A 54 -4.72 -9.08 4.00
N LEU A 55 -6.00 -8.82 3.72
CA LEU A 55 -6.42 -7.80 2.75
C LEU A 55 -6.10 -6.38 3.22
N ALA A 56 -6.02 -6.12 4.53
CA ALA A 56 -5.60 -4.81 5.05
C ALA A 56 -4.17 -4.42 4.59
N TYR A 57 -3.32 -5.41 4.29
CA TYR A 57 -1.97 -5.22 3.78
C TYR A 57 -1.93 -4.61 2.36
N LEU A 58 -3.02 -4.68 1.59
CA LEU A 58 -3.11 -4.08 0.25
C LEU A 58 -2.77 -2.59 0.27
N SER A 59 -3.20 -1.86 1.31
CA SER A 59 -2.89 -0.43 1.45
C SER A 59 -1.39 -0.14 1.45
N GLN A 60 -0.58 -1.04 2.02
CA GLN A 60 0.87 -0.92 2.07
C GLN A 60 1.53 -1.32 0.75
N LEU A 61 0.97 -2.30 0.02
CA LEU A 61 1.44 -2.74 -1.30
C LEU A 61 1.16 -1.72 -2.41
N LEU A 62 0.03 -0.99 -2.32
CA LEU A 62 -0.36 -0.01 -3.33
C LEU A 62 0.59 1.19 -3.42
N VAL A 63 1.23 1.57 -2.31
CA VAL A 63 2.20 2.67 -2.28
C VAL A 63 3.39 2.41 -3.22
N PRO A 64 4.18 1.32 -3.06
CA PRO A 64 5.26 1.03 -3.98
C PRO A 64 4.77 0.67 -5.38
N TYR A 65 3.61 0.00 -5.53
CA TYR A 65 3.04 -0.27 -6.86
C TYR A 65 2.80 1.03 -7.66
N GLY A 66 2.23 2.06 -7.03
CA GLY A 66 2.04 3.37 -7.63
C GLY A 66 3.37 4.00 -8.06
N GLY A 67 4.38 3.98 -7.18
CA GLY A 67 5.71 4.51 -7.49
C GLY A 67 6.40 3.78 -8.65
N PHE A 68 6.33 2.45 -8.70
CA PHE A 68 6.89 1.67 -9.81
C PHE A 68 6.15 1.91 -11.12
N ARG A 69 4.83 2.08 -11.07
CA ARG A 69 4.05 2.41 -12.27
C ARG A 69 4.37 3.80 -12.80
N ASP A 70 4.61 4.77 -11.91
CA ASP A 70 4.96 6.15 -12.26
C ASP A 70 6.31 6.26 -12.98
N ILE A 71 7.29 5.44 -12.56
CA ILE A 71 8.59 5.35 -13.25
C ILE A 71 8.57 4.41 -14.47
N GLY A 72 7.44 3.77 -14.75
CA GLY A 72 7.28 2.87 -15.89
C GLY A 72 8.03 1.54 -15.79
N LEU A 73 8.21 0.99 -14.58
CA LEU A 73 8.91 -0.29 -14.39
C LEU A 73 8.24 -1.42 -15.18
N GLU A 74 9.02 -2.09 -16.04
CA GLU A 74 8.58 -3.21 -16.87
C GLU A 74 9.17 -4.56 -16.40
N PRO A 75 8.51 -5.70 -16.73
CA PRO A 75 9.05 -7.02 -16.43
C PRO A 75 10.45 -7.23 -17.03
N GLY A 76 11.34 -7.85 -16.27
CA GLY A 76 12.74 -8.10 -16.66
C GLY A 76 13.70 -6.97 -16.35
N GLU A 77 13.21 -5.76 -16.08
CA GLU A 77 14.05 -4.64 -15.62
C GLU A 77 14.59 -4.88 -14.20
N THR A 78 15.61 -4.11 -13.81
CA THR A 78 16.23 -4.22 -12.49
C THR A 78 15.96 -2.97 -11.66
N VAL A 79 15.52 -3.17 -10.41
CA VAL A 79 15.25 -2.09 -9.46
C VAL A 79 16.01 -2.33 -8.16
N ILE A 80 16.54 -1.24 -7.59
CA ILE A 80 17.14 -1.23 -6.26
C ILE A 80 16.10 -0.73 -5.26
N VAL A 81 15.88 -1.48 -4.18
CA VAL A 81 14.99 -1.07 -3.09
C VAL A 81 15.81 -0.84 -1.83
N TYR A 82 15.80 0.39 -1.32
CA TYR A 82 16.49 0.79 -0.10
C TYR A 82 15.66 1.83 0.68
N PRO A 83 15.44 1.63 2.00
CA PRO A 83 15.74 0.44 2.80
C PRO A 83 14.72 -0.69 2.57
N ALA A 84 15.18 -1.91 2.26
CA ALA A 84 14.31 -3.04 1.87
C ALA A 84 13.59 -3.74 3.04
N THR A 85 13.96 -3.49 4.29
CA THR A 85 13.41 -4.21 5.46
C THR A 85 12.33 -3.43 6.23
N GLY A 86 12.01 -2.21 5.81
CA GLY A 86 10.91 -1.42 6.38
C GLY A 86 9.54 -1.86 5.83
N ALA A 87 8.46 -1.33 6.40
CA ALA A 87 7.09 -1.63 5.95
C ALA A 87 6.91 -1.44 4.44
N PHE A 88 7.14 -0.22 3.93
CA PHE A 88 7.01 0.06 2.49
C PHE A 88 8.15 -0.51 1.64
N GLY A 89 9.36 -0.62 2.20
CA GLY A 89 10.50 -1.18 1.49
C GLY A 89 10.33 -2.67 1.20
N GLY A 90 9.92 -3.46 2.20
CA GLY A 90 9.65 -4.88 2.05
C GLY A 90 8.45 -5.12 1.13
N ALA A 91 7.40 -4.31 1.26
CA ALA A 91 6.29 -4.30 0.31
C ALA A 91 6.78 -3.98 -1.12
N GLY A 92 7.71 -3.04 -1.28
CA GLY A 92 8.31 -2.69 -2.57
C GLY A 92 9.06 -3.85 -3.20
N VAL A 93 9.82 -4.62 -2.41
CA VAL A 93 10.46 -5.86 -2.90
C VAL A 93 9.40 -6.85 -3.39
N ALA A 94 8.37 -7.12 -2.59
CA ALA A 94 7.32 -8.07 -2.95
C ALA A 94 6.56 -7.66 -4.24
N VAL A 95 6.22 -6.37 -4.36
CA VAL A 95 5.52 -5.83 -5.53
C VAL A 95 6.41 -5.88 -6.78
N ALA A 96 7.68 -5.46 -6.68
CA ALA A 96 8.59 -5.48 -7.83
C ALA A 96 8.80 -6.91 -8.36
N VAL A 97 8.95 -7.90 -7.47
CA VAL A 97 9.00 -9.33 -7.86
C VAL A 97 7.70 -9.76 -8.54
N ALA A 98 6.54 -9.41 -7.97
CA ALA A 98 5.24 -9.75 -8.55
C ALA A 98 5.00 -9.08 -9.93
N MET A 99 5.60 -7.91 -10.17
CA MET A 99 5.61 -7.23 -11.47
C MET A 99 6.61 -7.84 -12.47
N GLY A 100 7.41 -8.82 -12.06
CA GLY A 100 8.38 -9.50 -12.91
C GLY A 100 9.74 -8.81 -13.01
N ALA A 101 10.04 -7.84 -12.15
CA ALA A 101 11.34 -7.17 -12.10
C ALA A 101 12.36 -7.97 -11.29
N ARG A 102 13.65 -7.72 -11.56
CA ARG A 102 14.79 -8.21 -10.78
C ARG A 102 15.06 -7.22 -9.66
N VAL A 103 15.12 -7.68 -8.42
CA VAL A 103 15.23 -6.78 -7.25
C VAL A 103 16.59 -6.91 -6.59
N ILE A 104 17.26 -5.78 -6.38
CA ILE A 104 18.41 -5.66 -5.49
C ILE A 104 17.90 -5.04 -4.19
N ALA A 105 17.68 -5.88 -3.18
CA ALA A 105 17.19 -5.46 -1.87
C ALA A 105 18.37 -5.06 -0.97
N MET A 106 18.37 -3.83 -0.47
CA MET A 106 19.41 -3.36 0.46
C MET A 106 18.83 -3.08 1.85
N GLY A 107 19.31 -3.82 2.85
CA GLY A 107 18.99 -3.67 4.26
C GLY A 107 20.12 -3.02 5.05
N ARG A 108 19.88 -2.78 6.35
CA ARG A 108 20.90 -2.28 7.30
C ARG A 108 21.65 -3.41 8.02
N HIS A 109 21.19 -4.65 7.88
CA HIS A 109 21.80 -5.84 8.47
C HIS A 109 22.24 -6.79 7.37
N ALA A 110 23.40 -7.42 7.56
CA ALA A 110 24.03 -8.32 6.60
C ALA A 110 23.41 -9.73 6.56
N GLU A 111 22.22 -9.91 7.13
CA GLU A 111 21.52 -11.20 7.19
C GLU A 111 21.05 -11.53 5.77
N CYS A 112 21.91 -12.27 5.06
CA CYS A 112 21.64 -12.85 3.76
C CYS A 112 20.77 -14.08 4.00
N GLY A 113 19.52 -14.08 3.52
CA GLY A 113 18.73 -15.29 3.45
C GLY A 113 19.37 -16.23 2.43
N ASP A 114 19.74 -17.43 2.88
CA ASP A 114 20.00 -18.59 2.03
C ASP A 114 18.70 -19.10 1.38
#